data_AF-A0A2R6VYW3-F1
#
_entry.id   AF-A0A2R6VYW3-F1
#
_cell.length_a   1.000
_cell.length_b   1.000
_cell.length_c   1.000
_cell.angle_alpha   90.00
_cell.angle_beta   90.00
_cell.angle_gamma   90.00
#
_symmetry.space_group_name_H-M   'P 1'
#
loop_
_entity.id
_entity.type
_entity.pdbx_description
1 polymer ?
#
loop_
_entity_poly.entity_id
_entity_poly.type
_entity_poly.pdbx_seq_one_letter_code
_entity_poly.pdbx_strand_id
1 'polypeptide(L)'
;MEKKSGSIWLSSIRHLRDVITSVRSSDESLKTDGSNHAQVPEEGSDARATETTSMFANRINDELFVLYAPSDGLPHNMEIVFVHDLYTQGSRDAWRTTWTNDDGTCWPREFLGKKFPRSRILAVSYDACVITNSTQGRMDSLSIVAENLMVNFFLRSSNVGQTNNCPVVFVGHGLGCFVIKNLMLKACEHYKENNDERRKLLENVRGFVFYSPFNSGVQWDLYANESGQSNSLTDSLRPHNAELSRLNEAFASLRRRMQERRNSRNLWTVLTICESHETASSSRGRSQRSGTFVTEATARFDCEQFRFGVGDHFGVCKHQSTGDVGYQCVENWLDSILKSQRKPTPYSMPKFLPREPFMDPSTDKLPSYNSGESVLKFLSDIDTGQDYEAAVLKFFPDIDSPKEQAYEAALLKLFSDFDSQKEQEYKKYFR
;
A
#
# COMPACT_ATOMS: atom_id res chain seq x y z
N MET A 1 4.06 -15.96 -65.70
CA MET A 1 3.92 -16.80 -64.48
C MET A 1 3.15 -16.01 -63.43
N GLU A 2 2.60 -16.67 -62.40
CA GLU A 2 1.46 -16.17 -61.62
C GLU A 2 1.75 -14.99 -60.67
N LYS A 3 0.72 -14.15 -60.46
CA LYS A 3 0.60 -13.25 -59.29
C LYS A 3 -0.04 -14.00 -58.13
N LYS A 4 0.65 -14.20 -57.01
CA LYS A 4 0.05 -14.58 -55.71
C LYS A 4 0.84 -14.03 -54.51
N SER A 5 0.55 -12.79 -54.11
CA SER A 5 0.66 -12.33 -52.72
C SER A 5 -0.18 -11.07 -52.56
N GLY A 6 -1.23 -11.12 -51.73
CA GLY A 6 -2.21 -10.03 -51.62
C GLY A 6 -3.43 -10.29 -50.74
N SER A 7 -3.45 -11.37 -49.97
CA SER A 7 -4.61 -11.80 -49.16
C SER A 7 -4.34 -11.91 -47.66
N ILE A 8 -3.10 -11.69 -47.20
CA ILE A 8 -2.74 -11.83 -45.77
C ILE A 8 -3.05 -10.54 -45.00
N TRP A 9 -2.57 -9.38 -45.49
CA TRP A 9 -2.70 -8.08 -44.80
C TRP A 9 -4.16 -7.66 -44.52
N LEU A 10 -5.09 -7.95 -45.43
CA LEU A 10 -6.52 -7.64 -45.27
C LEU A 10 -7.24 -8.57 -44.27
N SER A 11 -6.61 -9.68 -43.85
CA SER A 11 -7.19 -10.59 -42.85
C SER A 11 -7.12 -9.98 -41.45
N SER A 12 -5.93 -9.56 -41.03
CA SER A 12 -5.68 -8.99 -39.69
C SER A 12 -6.50 -7.72 -39.42
N ILE A 13 -6.67 -6.88 -40.45
CA ILE A 13 -7.46 -5.64 -40.36
C ILE A 13 -8.96 -5.91 -40.16
N ARG A 14 -9.51 -6.98 -40.75
CA ARG A 14 -10.89 -7.40 -40.49
C ARG A 14 -11.04 -7.95 -39.07
N HIS A 15 -10.13 -8.82 -38.65
CA HIS A 15 -10.19 -9.45 -37.34
C HIS A 15 -10.17 -8.43 -36.18
N LEU A 16 -9.39 -7.35 -36.30
CA LEU A 16 -9.39 -6.21 -35.37
C LEU A 16 -10.74 -5.46 -35.35
N ARG A 17 -11.36 -5.25 -36.51
CA ARG A 17 -12.65 -4.55 -36.63
C ARG A 17 -13.80 -5.35 -36.02
N ASP A 18 -13.80 -6.66 -36.21
CA ASP A 18 -14.83 -7.56 -35.70
C ASP A 18 -14.75 -7.68 -34.17
N VAL A 19 -13.53 -7.72 -33.60
CA VAL A 19 -13.31 -7.66 -32.14
C VAL A 19 -13.83 -6.35 -31.53
N ILE A 20 -13.50 -5.21 -32.12
CA ILE A 20 -13.97 -3.89 -31.66
C ILE A 20 -15.51 -3.77 -31.75
N THR A 21 -16.13 -4.39 -32.75
CA THR A 21 -17.59 -4.38 -32.93
C THR A 21 -18.28 -5.31 -31.93
N SER A 22 -17.71 -6.48 -31.65
CA SER A 22 -18.21 -7.41 -30.62
C SER A 22 -18.23 -6.81 -29.22
N VAL A 23 -17.14 -6.13 -28.82
CA VAL A 23 -17.06 -5.43 -27.52
C VAL A 23 -18.14 -4.36 -27.40
N ARG A 24 -18.45 -3.63 -28.48
CA ARG A 24 -19.53 -2.63 -28.49
C ARG A 24 -20.95 -3.21 -28.49
N SER A 25 -21.12 -4.49 -28.83
CA SER A 25 -22.44 -5.16 -28.82
C SER A 25 -22.78 -5.77 -27.46
N SER A 26 -21.85 -5.77 -26.50
CA SER A 26 -21.99 -6.47 -25.22
C SER A 26 -22.62 -5.62 -24.10
N ASP A 27 -22.66 -4.29 -24.25
CA ASP A 27 -23.20 -3.34 -23.25
C ASP A 27 -24.72 -3.03 -23.40
N GLU A 28 -25.39 -3.55 -24.45
CA GLU A 28 -26.83 -3.31 -24.69
C GLU A 28 -27.70 -4.59 -24.68
N SER A 29 -27.70 -5.34 -23.57
CA SER A 29 -28.90 -6.13 -23.22
C SER A 29 -29.05 -6.40 -21.71
N LEU A 30 -30.16 -5.92 -21.14
CA LEU A 30 -31.09 -6.62 -20.21
C LEU A 30 -31.98 -5.63 -19.45
N LYS A 31 -33.29 -5.69 -19.70
CA LYS A 31 -34.37 -5.01 -18.95
C LYS A 31 -35.64 -5.88 -19.02
N THR A 32 -36.51 -5.75 -18.00
CA THR A 32 -37.87 -6.33 -17.89
C THR A 32 -37.98 -7.86 -17.78
N ASP A 33 -38.97 -8.49 -17.13
CA ASP A 33 -39.85 -8.12 -16.00
C ASP A 33 -40.62 -9.39 -15.49
N GLY A 34 -41.20 -9.35 -14.28
CA GLY A 34 -42.18 -10.33 -13.74
C GLY A 34 -41.63 -11.30 -12.67
N SER A 35 -42.20 -11.51 -11.46
CA SER A 35 -43.61 -11.70 -10.98
C SER A 35 -44.10 -13.16 -11.13
N ASN A 36 -44.72 -13.87 -10.15
CA ASN A 36 -45.47 -13.41 -8.96
C ASN A 36 -45.66 -14.50 -7.85
N HIS A 37 -45.98 -14.11 -6.59
CA HIS A 37 -46.59 -14.88 -5.44
C HIS A 37 -45.97 -16.22 -4.96
N ALA A 38 -45.98 -16.65 -3.67
CA ALA A 38 -46.31 -16.10 -2.32
C ALA A 38 -45.64 -17.05 -1.25
N GLN A 39 -45.87 -17.12 0.09
CA GLN A 39 -46.81 -16.53 1.07
C GLN A 39 -46.20 -16.54 2.51
N VAL A 40 -47.03 -16.48 3.57
CA VAL A 40 -46.76 -16.31 5.03
C VAL A 40 -47.94 -16.92 5.86
N PRO A 41 -47.94 -17.08 7.22
CA PRO A 41 -47.22 -16.32 8.27
C PRO A 41 -46.66 -17.15 9.49
N GLU A 42 -46.79 -16.58 10.71
CA GLU A 42 -46.37 -16.97 12.08
C GLU A 42 -44.89 -16.78 12.48
N GLU A 43 -44.53 -16.34 13.69
CA GLU A 43 -44.99 -15.36 14.68
C GLU A 43 -43.99 -15.49 15.86
N GLY A 44 -43.69 -14.42 16.60
CA GLY A 44 -42.74 -14.49 17.72
C GLY A 44 -42.04 -13.16 18.04
N SER A 45 -41.99 -12.79 19.32
CA SER A 45 -41.55 -11.47 19.78
C SER A 45 -40.16 -11.46 20.41
N ASP A 46 -39.35 -10.42 20.14
CA ASP A 46 -38.62 -9.72 21.22
C ASP A 46 -38.08 -8.34 20.79
N ALA A 47 -38.96 -7.34 20.79
CA ALA A 47 -38.63 -5.96 20.42
C ALA A 47 -37.95 -5.18 21.56
N ARG A 48 -36.81 -5.69 22.10
CA ARG A 48 -36.01 -4.97 23.11
C ARG A 48 -34.51 -5.29 23.18
N ALA A 49 -33.98 -6.16 22.33
CA ALA A 49 -32.59 -6.64 22.41
C ALA A 49 -31.66 -6.17 21.27
N THR A 50 -32.14 -5.35 20.34
CA THR A 50 -31.51 -5.14 19.02
C THR A 50 -30.87 -3.77 18.76
N GLU A 51 -31.04 -2.77 19.64
CA GLU A 51 -30.48 -1.41 19.39
C GLU A 51 -28.97 -1.27 19.67
N THR A 52 -28.37 -2.15 20.49
CA THR A 52 -26.95 -2.05 20.87
C THR A 52 -25.97 -2.52 19.80
N THR A 53 -26.45 -3.11 18.70
CA THR A 53 -25.65 -3.90 17.74
C THR A 53 -25.64 -3.29 16.33
N SER A 54 -25.82 -1.97 16.19
CA SER A 54 -25.90 -1.32 14.87
C SER A 54 -25.13 0.01 14.77
N MET A 55 -23.80 -0.07 14.89
CA MET A 55 -22.85 0.88 14.29
C MET A 55 -21.58 0.15 13.85
N PHE A 56 -21.73 -0.92 13.07
CA PHE A 56 -20.62 -1.68 12.52
C PHE A 56 -19.71 -0.81 11.64
N ALA A 57 -18.42 -1.10 11.64
CA ALA A 57 -17.45 -0.47 10.75
C ALA A 57 -17.82 -0.74 9.29
N ASN A 58 -17.99 0.32 8.49
CA ASN A 58 -18.27 0.18 7.06
C ASN A 58 -17.06 -0.48 6.37
N ARG A 59 -17.25 -1.70 5.85
CA ARG A 59 -16.28 -2.40 5.01
C ARG A 59 -16.13 -1.66 3.68
N ILE A 60 -14.89 -1.32 3.33
CA ILE A 60 -14.54 -0.67 2.05
C ILE A 60 -14.27 -1.70 0.96
N ASN A 61 -13.55 -2.76 1.36
CA ASN A 61 -13.29 -4.02 0.68
C ASN A 61 -12.91 -5.03 1.76
N ASP A 62 -12.69 -6.30 1.42
CA ASP A 62 -12.53 -7.37 2.41
C ASP A 62 -11.35 -7.19 3.38
N GLU A 63 -10.33 -6.42 2.99
CA GLU A 63 -9.12 -6.16 3.81
C GLU A 63 -9.08 -4.73 4.41
N LEU A 64 -10.10 -3.87 4.20
CA LEU A 64 -10.13 -2.49 4.72
C LEU A 64 -11.48 -2.10 5.34
N PHE A 65 -11.42 -1.57 6.57
CA PHE A 65 -12.58 -1.17 7.37
C PHE A 65 -12.48 0.30 7.83
N VAL A 66 -13.59 1.02 7.82
CA VAL A 66 -13.69 2.38 8.41
C VAL A 66 -13.92 2.28 9.92
N LEU A 67 -12.94 2.70 10.73
CA LEU A 67 -13.16 2.93 12.16
C LEU A 67 -13.85 4.28 12.42
N TYR A 68 -13.48 5.31 11.65
CA TYR A 68 -14.08 6.65 11.71
C TYR A 68 -14.01 7.35 10.35
N ALA A 69 -15.05 8.10 10.01
CA ALA A 69 -15.05 9.04 8.89
C ALA A 69 -15.75 10.35 9.34
N PRO A 70 -15.47 11.49 8.68
CA PRO A 70 -16.24 12.72 8.89
C PRO A 70 -17.69 12.52 8.46
N SER A 71 -18.61 13.36 8.97
CA SER A 71 -20.01 13.38 8.55
C SER A 71 -20.16 13.53 7.02
N ASP A 72 -21.17 12.88 6.45
CA ASP A 72 -21.38 12.82 5.00
C ASP A 72 -21.30 14.19 4.30
N GLY A 73 -20.58 14.22 3.18
CA GLY A 73 -20.31 15.42 2.41
C GLY A 73 -19.13 16.28 2.90
N LEU A 74 -18.57 16.05 4.10
CA LEU A 74 -17.36 16.75 4.56
C LEU A 74 -16.08 16.06 4.05
N PRO A 75 -15.23 16.72 3.24
CA PRO A 75 -13.99 16.11 2.80
C PRO A 75 -13.00 15.95 3.97
N HIS A 76 -12.42 14.76 4.08
CA HIS A 76 -11.38 14.48 5.07
C HIS A 76 -10.09 15.27 4.78
N ASN A 77 -9.31 15.54 5.84
CA ASN A 77 -8.08 16.34 5.79
C ASN A 77 -6.87 15.65 6.44
N MET A 78 -7.01 14.36 6.75
CA MET A 78 -5.97 13.44 7.20
C MET A 78 -6.50 12.00 7.02
N GLU A 79 -5.61 11.07 6.69
CA GLU A 79 -5.89 9.63 6.72
C GLU A 79 -4.98 8.98 7.77
N ILE A 80 -5.57 8.17 8.66
CA ILE A 80 -4.84 7.42 9.69
C ILE A 80 -5.14 5.94 9.46
N VAL A 81 -4.12 5.16 9.10
CA VAL A 81 -4.26 3.75 8.71
C VAL A 81 -3.60 2.86 9.76
N PHE A 82 -4.43 2.12 10.48
CA PHE A 82 -4.04 1.19 11.54
C PHE A 82 -3.76 -0.21 10.98
N VAL A 83 -2.66 -0.84 11.39
CA VAL A 83 -2.23 -2.17 10.94
C VAL A 83 -1.86 -3.02 12.16
N HIS A 84 -2.64 -4.09 12.39
CA HIS A 84 -2.55 -4.92 13.60
C HIS A 84 -1.30 -5.81 13.63
N ASP A 85 -1.12 -6.52 14.76
CA ASP A 85 -0.06 -7.52 14.95
C ASP A 85 -0.54 -8.94 14.58
N LEU A 86 0.34 -9.93 14.73
CA LEU A 86 0.04 -11.35 14.84
C LEU A 86 -1.12 -11.64 15.81
N TYR A 87 -1.89 -12.68 15.50
CA TYR A 87 -3.02 -13.12 16.34
C TYR A 87 -3.17 -14.66 16.40
N THR A 88 -3.79 -15.15 17.46
CA THR A 88 -4.11 -16.58 17.68
C THR A 88 -5.47 -16.98 17.09
N GLN A 89 -5.75 -18.28 17.03
CA GLN A 89 -6.98 -18.78 16.39
C GLN A 89 -8.24 -18.25 17.10
N GLY A 90 -9.19 -17.74 16.32
CA GLY A 90 -10.42 -17.09 16.81
C GLY A 90 -10.46 -15.58 16.57
N SER A 91 -9.32 -14.89 16.66
CA SER A 91 -9.20 -13.42 16.56
C SER A 91 -9.25 -12.87 15.12
N ARG A 92 -10.26 -13.28 14.34
CA ARG A 92 -10.45 -12.86 12.93
C ARG A 92 -10.75 -11.38 12.74
N ASP A 93 -11.04 -10.65 13.81
CA ASP A 93 -11.27 -9.21 13.80
C ASP A 93 -10.12 -8.42 14.44
N ALA A 94 -8.88 -8.93 14.39
CA ALA A 94 -7.68 -8.27 14.92
C ALA A 94 -7.53 -6.79 14.48
N TRP A 95 -7.94 -6.46 13.25
CA TRP A 95 -8.06 -5.10 12.73
C TRP A 95 -8.85 -4.14 13.63
N ARG A 96 -9.76 -4.67 14.45
CA ARG A 96 -10.55 -3.98 15.47
C ARG A 96 -10.02 -4.27 16.87
N THR A 97 -9.83 -5.54 17.23
CA THR A 97 -9.58 -5.97 18.62
C THR A 97 -8.20 -5.62 19.16
N THR A 98 -7.18 -5.41 18.31
CA THR A 98 -5.90 -4.82 18.72
C THR A 98 -6.08 -3.40 19.30
N TRP A 99 -7.04 -2.61 18.80
CA TRP A 99 -7.24 -1.20 19.19
C TRP A 99 -8.48 -0.99 20.06
N THR A 100 -9.04 -2.07 20.60
CA THR A 100 -10.28 -2.05 21.39
C THR A 100 -10.00 -2.54 22.80
N ASN A 101 -10.32 -1.69 23.77
CA ASN A 101 -10.23 -1.97 25.20
C ASN A 101 -11.27 -3.01 25.60
N ASP A 102 -11.10 -3.61 26.79
CA ASP A 102 -11.92 -4.75 27.21
C ASP A 102 -13.35 -4.35 27.62
N ASP A 103 -13.62 -3.05 27.80
CA ASP A 103 -14.95 -2.44 27.92
C ASP A 103 -15.66 -2.25 26.57
N GLY A 104 -14.99 -2.54 25.45
CA GLY A 104 -15.47 -2.31 24.08
C GLY A 104 -15.05 -0.96 23.47
N THR A 105 -14.34 -0.09 24.20
CA THR A 105 -13.90 1.23 23.70
C THR A 105 -12.83 1.07 22.62
N CYS A 106 -13.21 1.34 21.37
CA CYS A 106 -12.28 1.41 20.23
C CYS A 106 -11.65 2.80 20.17
N TRP A 107 -10.52 3.00 20.86
CA TRP A 107 -9.93 4.32 21.09
C TRP A 107 -9.58 5.12 19.81
N PRO A 108 -9.23 4.55 18.64
CA PRO A 108 -9.03 5.34 17.42
C PRO A 108 -10.32 6.06 16.99
N ARG A 109 -11.46 5.37 17.06
CA ARG A 109 -12.77 5.99 16.79
C ARG A 109 -13.14 6.97 17.90
N GLU A 110 -13.08 6.51 19.15
CA GLU A 110 -13.66 7.23 20.26
C GLU A 110 -12.83 8.40 20.78
N PHE A 111 -11.51 8.41 20.58
CA PHE A 111 -10.63 9.51 20.99
C PHE A 111 -10.12 10.30 19.77
N LEU A 112 -9.41 9.66 18.83
CA LEU A 112 -8.85 10.37 17.67
C LEU A 112 -9.95 10.90 16.74
N GLY A 113 -11.03 10.14 16.50
CA GLY A 113 -12.18 10.62 15.72
C GLY A 113 -12.84 11.86 16.33
N LYS A 114 -12.97 11.93 17.66
CA LYS A 114 -13.50 13.12 18.36
C LYS A 114 -12.51 14.30 18.34
N LYS A 115 -11.20 14.04 18.47
CA LYS A 115 -10.15 15.07 18.45
C LYS A 115 -9.93 15.66 17.05
N PHE A 116 -9.98 14.81 16.03
CA PHE A 116 -9.73 15.13 14.63
C PHE A 116 -10.98 14.79 13.79
N PRO A 117 -12.10 15.55 13.93
CA PRO A 117 -13.39 15.24 13.30
C PRO A 117 -13.44 15.44 11.78
N ARG A 118 -12.28 15.68 11.15
CA ARG A 118 -12.07 15.65 9.69
C ARG A 118 -11.02 14.61 9.26
N SER A 119 -10.57 13.75 10.15
CA SER A 119 -9.75 12.58 9.78
C SER A 119 -10.62 11.47 9.22
N ARG A 120 -10.04 10.64 8.34
CA ARG A 120 -10.55 9.33 7.96
C ARG A 120 -9.66 8.28 8.61
N ILE A 121 -10.22 7.45 9.48
CA ILE A 121 -9.48 6.42 10.23
C ILE A 121 -9.87 5.05 9.69
N LEU A 122 -8.88 4.36 9.15
CA LEU A 122 -9.01 3.06 8.53
C LEU A 122 -8.26 2.01 9.34
N ALA A 123 -8.78 0.79 9.36
CA ALA A 123 -8.08 -0.38 9.84
C ALA A 123 -7.86 -1.36 8.68
N VAL A 124 -6.62 -1.81 8.56
CA VAL A 124 -6.21 -2.92 7.71
C VAL A 124 -6.55 -4.22 8.42
N SER A 125 -7.23 -5.12 7.72
CA SER A 125 -7.25 -6.56 8.00
C SER A 125 -6.21 -7.24 7.12
N TYR A 126 -5.54 -8.27 7.65
CA TYR A 126 -4.74 -9.21 6.89
C TYR A 126 -4.56 -10.51 7.68
N ASP A 127 -4.19 -11.62 7.02
CA ASP A 127 -4.15 -12.94 7.66
C ASP A 127 -2.87 -13.16 8.50
N ALA A 128 -2.75 -12.43 9.60
CA ALA A 128 -1.66 -12.48 10.57
C ALA A 128 -1.78 -13.64 11.58
N CYS A 129 -2.48 -14.73 11.22
CA CYS A 129 -2.66 -15.84 12.15
C CYS A 129 -1.33 -16.57 12.38
N VAL A 130 -0.94 -16.76 13.64
CA VAL A 130 0.31 -17.44 14.03
C VAL A 130 0.31 -18.94 13.69
N ILE A 131 -0.87 -19.54 13.51
CA ILE A 131 -1.02 -20.91 13.00
C ILE A 131 -1.67 -20.93 11.61
N THR A 132 -1.17 -21.81 10.74
CA THR A 132 -1.72 -22.11 9.42
C THR A 132 -2.74 -23.23 9.51
N ASN A 133 -3.90 -23.05 8.86
CA ASN A 133 -4.90 -24.07 8.61
C ASN A 133 -5.62 -23.79 7.27
N SER A 134 -6.65 -24.57 6.94
CA SER A 134 -7.41 -24.44 5.68
C SER A 134 -8.11 -23.08 5.49
N THR A 135 -8.23 -22.26 6.54
CA THR A 135 -8.99 -21.00 6.54
C THR A 135 -8.27 -19.78 7.12
N GLN A 136 -7.08 -19.93 7.72
CA GLN A 136 -6.28 -18.87 8.35
C GLN A 136 -4.78 -19.21 8.32
N GLY A 137 -3.93 -18.20 8.54
CA GLY A 137 -2.47 -18.31 8.50
C GLY A 137 -1.92 -18.68 7.11
N ARG A 138 -2.58 -18.23 6.04
CA ARG A 138 -2.24 -18.54 4.65
C ARG A 138 -1.39 -17.47 3.96
N MET A 139 -1.22 -16.31 4.58
CA MET A 139 -0.19 -15.34 4.18
C MET A 139 1.11 -15.71 4.89
N ASP A 140 2.16 -15.95 4.10
CA ASP A 140 3.43 -16.57 4.51
C ASP A 140 4.65 -15.62 4.44
N SER A 141 4.54 -14.52 3.69
CA SER A 141 5.57 -13.49 3.53
C SER A 141 5.02 -12.06 3.67
N LEU A 142 5.76 -11.21 4.39
CA LEU A 142 5.49 -9.76 4.51
C LEU A 142 5.38 -9.04 3.16
N SER A 143 6.09 -9.52 2.13
CA SER A 143 6.06 -8.92 0.79
C SER A 143 4.73 -9.16 0.07
N ILE A 144 4.15 -10.36 0.22
CA ILE A 144 2.84 -10.70 -0.35
C ILE A 144 1.72 -9.92 0.39
N VAL A 145 1.83 -9.78 1.71
CA VAL A 145 0.93 -8.90 2.48
C VAL A 145 0.99 -7.46 1.95
N ALA A 146 2.19 -6.90 1.80
CA ALA A 146 2.38 -5.54 1.32
C ALA A 146 1.84 -5.31 -0.11
N GLU A 147 2.02 -6.27 -1.02
CA GLU A 147 1.52 -6.19 -2.40
C GLU A 147 -0.02 -6.26 -2.45
N ASN A 148 -0.64 -7.18 -1.71
CA ASN A 148 -2.11 -7.29 -1.61
C ASN A 148 -2.73 -6.00 -1.02
N LEU A 149 -2.15 -5.46 0.05
CA LEU A 149 -2.62 -4.22 0.66
C LEU A 149 -2.47 -3.02 -0.29
N MET A 150 -1.38 -2.93 -1.03
CA MET A 150 -1.17 -1.87 -2.02
C MET A 150 -2.26 -1.88 -3.11
N VAL A 151 -2.68 -3.05 -3.60
CA VAL A 151 -3.83 -3.17 -4.51
C VAL A 151 -5.11 -2.67 -3.83
N ASN A 152 -5.41 -3.18 -2.63
CA ASN A 152 -6.61 -2.81 -1.89
C ASN A 152 -6.69 -1.33 -1.50
N PHE A 153 -5.56 -0.64 -1.39
CA PHE A 153 -5.48 0.80 -1.12
C PHE A 153 -5.89 1.66 -2.32
N PHE A 154 -5.60 1.21 -3.54
CA PHE A 154 -5.87 1.98 -4.77
C PHE A 154 -7.21 1.65 -5.43
N LEU A 155 -7.91 0.60 -4.98
CA LEU A 155 -9.32 0.38 -5.31
C LEU A 155 -10.14 1.66 -5.08
N ARG A 156 -11.07 1.96 -6.00
CA ARG A 156 -11.85 3.22 -6.00
C ARG A 156 -12.69 3.45 -4.74
N SER A 157 -13.11 2.39 -4.04
CA SER A 157 -13.78 2.50 -2.74
C SER A 157 -12.82 2.97 -1.63
N SER A 158 -11.55 2.55 -1.70
CA SER A 158 -10.50 2.85 -0.72
C SER A 158 -9.85 4.20 -0.97
N ASN A 159 -9.31 4.41 -2.18
CA ASN A 159 -8.69 5.65 -2.62
C ASN A 159 -7.64 6.22 -1.62
N VAL A 160 -6.87 5.34 -0.96
CA VAL A 160 -5.95 5.68 0.14
C VAL A 160 -4.72 6.41 -0.39
N GLY A 161 -4.39 7.54 0.23
CA GLY A 161 -3.29 8.41 -0.18
C GLY A 161 -3.50 9.14 -1.51
N GLN A 162 -4.69 9.06 -2.11
CA GLN A 162 -4.98 9.67 -3.42
C GLN A 162 -5.55 11.09 -3.32
N THR A 163 -6.03 11.49 -2.13
CA THR A 163 -6.61 12.83 -1.91
C THR A 163 -5.50 13.89 -1.85
N ASN A 164 -5.52 14.87 -2.76
CA ASN A 164 -4.52 15.94 -2.80
C ASN A 164 -4.46 16.73 -1.48
N ASN A 165 -3.25 17.02 -1.00
CA ASN A 165 -2.98 17.72 0.27
C ASN A 165 -3.52 17.02 1.53
N CYS A 166 -3.93 15.74 1.44
CA CYS A 166 -4.37 14.96 2.59
C CYS A 166 -3.20 14.13 3.14
N PRO A 167 -2.65 14.46 4.33
CA PRO A 167 -1.57 13.69 4.93
C PRO A 167 -2.03 12.28 5.33
N VAL A 168 -1.28 11.26 4.89
CA VAL A 168 -1.42 9.88 5.35
C VAL A 168 -0.46 9.63 6.51
N VAL A 169 -0.97 8.99 7.56
CA VAL A 169 -0.22 8.48 8.69
C VAL A 169 -0.50 6.98 8.82
N PHE A 170 0.53 6.20 9.11
CA PHE A 170 0.39 4.80 9.46
C PHE A 170 0.59 4.59 10.96
N VAL A 171 -0.20 3.68 11.53
CA VAL A 171 -0.08 3.23 12.92
C VAL A 171 0.06 1.70 12.91
N GLY A 172 1.24 1.20 13.26
CA GLY A 172 1.52 -0.25 13.34
C GLY A 172 1.58 -0.74 14.78
N HIS A 173 1.19 -1.98 15.01
CA HIS A 173 1.52 -2.73 16.23
C HIS A 173 2.30 -4.00 15.83
N GLY A 174 3.40 -4.30 16.52
CA GLY A 174 4.20 -5.51 16.30
C GLY A 174 4.55 -5.74 14.83
N LEU A 175 4.10 -6.87 14.26
CA LEU A 175 4.26 -7.27 12.87
C LEU A 175 3.71 -6.22 11.88
N GLY A 176 2.61 -5.55 12.22
CA GLY A 176 2.01 -4.49 11.41
C GLY A 176 2.99 -3.34 11.12
N CYS A 177 3.93 -3.08 12.03
CA CYS A 177 5.01 -2.13 11.80
C CYS A 177 5.90 -2.54 10.60
N PHE A 178 6.12 -3.83 10.39
CA PHE A 178 6.93 -4.37 9.30
C PHE A 178 6.14 -4.49 7.99
N VAL A 179 4.85 -4.79 8.06
CA VAL A 179 3.93 -4.67 6.92
C VAL A 179 3.94 -3.24 6.37
N ILE A 180 3.87 -2.21 7.24
CA ILE A 180 3.98 -0.81 6.84
C ILE A 180 5.34 -0.50 6.18
N LYS A 181 6.45 -0.99 6.75
CA LYS A 181 7.79 -0.80 6.17
C LYS A 181 7.89 -1.42 4.77
N ASN A 182 7.41 -2.64 4.59
CA ASN A 182 7.46 -3.36 3.32
C ASN A 182 6.55 -2.67 2.28
N LEU A 183 5.34 -2.25 2.66
CA LEU A 183 4.44 -1.44 1.84
C LEU A 183 5.11 -0.15 1.31
N MET A 184 5.88 0.55 2.15
CA MET A 184 6.61 1.76 1.71
C MET A 184 7.75 1.45 0.73
N LEU A 185 8.43 0.30 0.87
CA LEU A 185 9.39 -0.16 -0.13
C LEU A 185 8.70 -0.54 -1.45
N LYS A 186 7.61 -1.33 -1.39
CA LYS A 186 6.83 -1.78 -2.55
C LYS A 186 6.17 -0.64 -3.34
N ALA A 187 5.74 0.42 -2.64
CA ALA A 187 5.31 1.65 -3.29
C ALA A 187 6.46 2.38 -4.00
N CYS A 188 7.69 2.29 -3.48
CA CYS A 188 8.88 2.94 -4.04
C CYS A 188 9.58 2.13 -5.16
N GLU A 189 9.55 0.81 -5.14
CA GLU A 189 10.20 -0.07 -6.14
C GLU A 189 9.76 0.27 -7.56
N HIS A 190 8.45 0.37 -7.78
CA HIS A 190 7.83 0.63 -9.08
C HIS A 190 7.59 2.12 -9.37
N TYR A 191 8.22 3.04 -8.62
CA TYR A 191 8.08 4.49 -8.83
C TYR A 191 8.47 4.94 -10.26
N LYS A 192 9.28 4.12 -10.97
CA LYS A 192 9.73 4.37 -12.35
C LYS A 192 8.68 4.04 -13.42
N GLU A 193 7.62 3.31 -13.10
CA GLU A 193 6.64 2.80 -14.08
C GLU A 193 5.48 3.78 -14.35
N ASN A 194 5.62 5.05 -13.93
CA ASN A 194 4.56 6.06 -13.94
C ASN A 194 3.26 5.61 -13.24
N ASN A 195 3.33 4.69 -12.27
CA ASN A 195 2.20 4.36 -11.40
C ASN A 195 1.88 5.56 -10.49
N ASP A 196 0.90 6.34 -10.93
CA ASP A 196 0.55 7.62 -10.35
C ASP A 196 -0.07 7.50 -8.95
N GLU A 197 -0.62 6.32 -8.62
CA GLU A 197 -1.29 6.01 -7.35
C GLU A 197 -0.28 5.73 -6.23
N ARG A 198 0.76 4.92 -6.52
CA ARG A 198 1.94 4.73 -5.67
C ARG A 198 2.66 6.06 -5.43
N ARG A 199 2.79 6.88 -6.48
CA ARG A 199 3.39 8.23 -6.40
C ARG A 199 2.61 9.14 -5.44
N LYS A 200 1.29 9.26 -5.60
CA LYS A 200 0.41 10.06 -4.72
C LYS A 200 0.48 9.60 -3.28
N LEU A 201 0.42 8.28 -3.03
CA LEU A 201 0.58 7.71 -1.69
C LEU A 201 1.88 8.18 -1.04
N LEU A 202 3.03 7.98 -1.70
CA LEU A 202 4.35 8.41 -1.19
C LEU A 202 4.45 9.93 -0.99
N GLU A 203 3.83 10.72 -1.85
CA GLU A 203 3.76 12.19 -1.73
C GLU A 203 2.86 12.65 -0.57
N ASN A 204 1.85 11.86 -0.19
CA ASN A 204 0.91 12.15 0.91
C ASN A 204 1.30 11.55 2.27
N VAL A 205 2.09 10.48 2.35
CA VAL A 205 2.61 9.96 3.63
C VAL A 205 3.43 11.03 4.37
N ARG A 206 3.20 11.17 5.68
CA ARG A 206 3.88 12.13 6.56
C ARG A 206 4.69 11.51 7.68
N GLY A 207 4.36 10.31 8.13
CA GLY A 207 5.07 9.64 9.22
C GLY A 207 4.37 8.39 9.71
N PHE A 208 4.94 7.82 10.76
CA PHE A 208 4.60 6.50 11.29
C PHE A 208 4.52 6.53 12.82
N VAL A 209 3.57 5.81 13.39
CA VAL A 209 3.53 5.45 14.81
C VAL A 209 3.71 3.94 14.92
N PHE A 210 4.64 3.47 15.74
CA PHE A 210 4.92 2.04 15.93
C PHE A 210 4.80 1.66 17.41
N TYR A 211 3.86 0.76 17.71
CA TYR A 211 3.72 0.12 19.02
C TYR A 211 4.54 -1.17 19.05
N SER A 212 5.41 -1.32 20.05
CA SER A 212 6.30 -2.49 20.26
C SER A 212 6.88 -3.12 18.97
N PRO A 213 7.60 -2.38 18.12
CA PRO A 213 8.24 -2.95 16.94
C PRO A 213 9.45 -3.80 17.31
N PHE A 214 9.38 -5.13 17.12
CA PHE A 214 10.48 -6.06 17.41
C PHE A 214 11.60 -6.03 16.35
N ASN A 215 12.26 -4.89 16.15
CA ASN A 215 13.18 -4.67 15.01
C ASN A 215 14.34 -5.67 14.90
N SER A 216 14.77 -6.30 16.00
CA SER A 216 15.80 -7.35 16.02
C SER A 216 15.26 -8.73 16.46
N GLY A 217 13.93 -8.93 16.42
CA GLY A 217 13.25 -10.07 17.03
C GLY A 217 12.99 -9.91 18.53
N VAL A 218 12.55 -10.99 19.16
CA VAL A 218 12.16 -11.11 20.59
C VAL A 218 12.85 -12.31 21.26
N GLN A 219 13.09 -12.25 22.58
CA GLN A 219 13.91 -13.27 23.28
C GLN A 219 13.17 -14.58 23.58
N TRP A 220 11.85 -14.57 23.51
CA TRP A 220 10.96 -15.72 23.60
C TRP A 220 9.81 -15.55 22.62
N ASP A 221 9.21 -16.67 22.23
CA ASP A 221 7.99 -16.69 21.44
C ASP A 221 6.79 -16.89 22.37
N LEU A 222 5.79 -16.02 22.28
CA LEU A 222 4.53 -16.11 23.03
C LEU A 222 3.64 -17.24 22.50
N TYR A 223 3.79 -17.56 21.21
CA TYR A 223 2.93 -18.44 20.43
C TYR A 223 3.48 -19.88 20.32
N ALA A 224 4.64 -20.16 20.94
CA ALA A 224 5.31 -21.46 20.90
C ALA A 224 4.50 -22.65 21.47
N ASN A 225 3.35 -22.38 22.09
CA ASN A 225 2.44 -23.38 22.64
C ASN A 225 1.09 -23.46 21.88
N GLU A 226 0.91 -22.68 20.81
CA GLU A 226 -0.33 -22.66 20.01
C GLU A 226 -0.51 -23.98 19.25
N SER A 227 -1.72 -24.53 19.26
CA SER A 227 -2.01 -25.84 18.69
C SER A 227 -2.24 -25.76 17.17
N GLY A 228 -1.19 -25.97 16.38
CA GLY A 228 -1.30 -26.07 14.93
C GLY A 228 0.05 -26.21 14.22
N GLN A 229 0.04 -26.04 12.89
CA GLN A 229 1.25 -25.75 12.13
C GLN A 229 1.57 -24.27 12.27
N SER A 230 2.80 -23.89 12.62
CA SER A 230 3.20 -22.48 12.65
C SER A 230 3.16 -21.86 11.26
N ASN A 231 2.62 -20.64 11.16
CA ASN A 231 2.79 -19.77 10.01
C ASN A 231 4.25 -19.27 9.95
N SER A 232 4.85 -19.16 8.77
CA SER A 232 6.20 -18.58 8.58
C SER A 232 6.28 -17.09 8.95
N LEU A 233 5.17 -16.35 9.03
CA LEU A 233 5.18 -14.99 9.56
C LEU A 233 5.73 -14.90 11.00
N THR A 234 5.63 -15.97 11.80
CA THR A 234 6.24 -16.00 13.15
C THR A 234 7.77 -16.07 13.12
N ASP A 235 8.40 -16.40 11.98
CA ASP A 235 9.85 -16.36 11.86
C ASP A 235 10.41 -14.93 12.00
N SER A 236 9.57 -13.93 11.78
CA SER A 236 9.84 -12.51 12.11
C SER A 236 10.16 -12.30 13.59
N LEU A 237 9.65 -13.14 14.49
CA LEU A 237 9.90 -13.05 15.93
C LEU A 237 11.32 -13.54 16.31
N ARG A 238 11.95 -14.37 15.47
CA ARG A 238 13.25 -14.98 15.79
C ARG A 238 14.34 -13.90 15.97
N PRO A 239 15.15 -13.97 17.04
CA PRO A 239 16.29 -13.07 17.22
C PRO A 239 17.20 -13.01 15.99
N HIS A 240 17.60 -11.81 15.61
CA HIS A 240 18.50 -11.54 14.49
C HIS A 240 18.00 -12.04 13.12
N ASN A 241 16.68 -12.10 12.91
CA ASN A 241 16.10 -12.39 11.59
C ASN A 241 16.68 -11.46 10.51
N ALA A 242 17.34 -12.05 9.51
CA ALA A 242 18.07 -11.31 8.47
C ALA A 242 17.16 -10.58 7.47
N GLU A 243 15.92 -11.03 7.27
CA GLU A 243 14.93 -10.31 6.46
C GLU A 243 14.46 -9.05 7.19
N LEU A 244 14.17 -9.13 8.49
CA LEU A 244 13.82 -7.95 9.28
C LEU A 244 14.95 -6.93 9.32
N SER A 245 16.21 -7.35 9.54
CA SER A 245 17.37 -6.45 9.49
C SER A 245 17.47 -5.69 8.16
N ARG A 246 17.38 -6.41 7.03
CA ARG A 246 17.38 -5.81 5.68
C ARG A 246 16.19 -4.87 5.46
N LEU A 247 15.00 -5.26 5.88
CA LEU A 247 13.78 -4.46 5.78
C LEU A 247 13.89 -3.15 6.57
N ASN A 248 14.47 -3.21 7.78
CA ASN A 248 14.72 -2.05 8.62
C ASN A 248 15.77 -1.11 8.01
N GLU A 249 16.90 -1.63 7.53
CA GLU A 249 17.95 -0.84 6.86
C GLU A 249 17.45 -0.18 5.57
N ALA A 250 16.70 -0.92 4.75
CA ALA A 250 16.11 -0.43 3.51
C ALA A 250 15.04 0.65 3.78
N PHE A 251 14.19 0.45 4.78
CA PHE A 251 13.19 1.43 5.20
C PHE A 251 13.85 2.71 5.72
N ALA A 252 14.81 2.63 6.65
CA ALA A 252 15.56 3.78 7.15
C ALA A 252 16.25 4.56 6.01
N SER A 253 16.79 3.82 5.03
CA SER A 253 17.40 4.39 3.82
C SER A 253 16.39 4.99 2.84
N LEU A 254 15.12 4.57 2.87
CA LEU A 254 14.02 5.25 2.17
C LEU A 254 13.58 6.52 2.92
N ARG A 255 13.45 6.48 4.25
CA ARG A 255 13.08 7.66 5.05
C ARG A 255 14.04 8.83 4.82
N ARG A 256 15.35 8.58 4.90
CA ARG A 256 16.40 9.60 4.63
C ARG A 256 16.28 10.20 3.22
N ARG A 257 16.20 9.36 2.18
CA ARG A 257 16.00 9.82 0.79
C ARG A 257 14.72 10.66 0.62
N MET A 258 13.63 10.32 1.29
CA MET A 258 12.38 11.09 1.22
C MET A 258 12.51 12.44 1.94
N GLN A 259 13.16 12.49 3.11
CA GLN A 259 13.47 13.72 3.84
C GLN A 259 14.38 14.66 3.05
N GLU A 260 15.45 14.12 2.45
CA GLU A 260 16.39 14.83 1.56
C GLU A 260 15.68 15.40 0.34
N ARG A 261 14.99 14.53 -0.43
CA ARG A 261 14.28 14.91 -1.67
C ARG A 261 13.21 15.98 -1.47
N ARG A 262 12.62 16.07 -0.26
CA ARG A 262 11.60 17.09 0.08
C ARG A 262 12.13 18.18 1.02
N ASN A 263 13.44 18.26 1.23
CA ASN A 263 14.13 19.22 2.09
C ASN A 263 13.44 19.42 3.46
N SER A 264 13.05 18.31 4.10
CA SER A 264 12.22 18.34 5.31
C SER A 264 12.57 17.18 6.25
N ARG A 265 13.35 17.48 7.29
CA ARG A 265 13.71 16.54 8.35
C ARG A 265 12.52 16.07 9.20
N ASN A 266 11.39 16.78 9.14
CA ASN A 266 10.16 16.43 9.85
C ASN A 266 9.26 15.48 9.03
N LEU A 267 9.59 15.21 7.77
CA LEU A 267 8.88 14.27 6.93
C LEU A 267 9.25 12.82 7.31
N TRP A 268 8.28 11.91 7.22
CA TRP A 268 8.46 10.47 7.42
C TRP A 268 9.09 10.15 8.79
N THR A 269 8.81 10.97 9.80
CA THR A 269 9.26 10.72 11.18
C THR A 269 8.50 9.55 11.81
N VAL A 270 9.14 8.91 12.78
CA VAL A 270 8.64 7.73 13.49
C VAL A 270 8.52 8.05 14.97
N LEU A 271 7.31 7.85 15.52
CA LEU A 271 7.04 7.82 16.96
C LEU A 271 6.91 6.36 17.40
N THR A 272 7.88 5.87 18.20
CA THR A 272 7.82 4.55 18.81
C THR A 272 7.26 4.63 20.23
N ILE A 273 6.32 3.74 20.54
CA ILE A 273 5.78 3.51 21.89
C ILE A 273 6.03 2.03 22.24
N CYS A 274 6.89 1.77 23.22
CA CYS A 274 7.24 0.43 23.68
C CYS A 274 6.41 0.01 24.90
N GLU A 275 6.08 -1.27 25.04
CA GLU A 275 5.46 -1.81 26.26
C GLU A 275 6.33 -1.56 27.51
N SER A 276 5.71 -1.56 28.68
CA SER A 276 6.41 -1.33 29.97
C SER A 276 6.05 -2.33 31.07
N HIS A 277 4.98 -3.11 30.92
CA HIS A 277 4.65 -4.21 31.81
C HIS A 277 5.12 -5.54 31.20
N GLU A 278 5.24 -6.57 32.04
CA GLU A 278 5.63 -7.90 31.57
C GLU A 278 4.49 -8.62 30.84
N THR A 279 4.77 -9.18 29.67
CA THR A 279 3.79 -10.00 28.94
C THR A 279 3.82 -11.43 29.47
N ALA A 280 2.70 -11.92 30.00
CA ALA A 280 2.64 -13.22 30.68
C ALA A 280 2.96 -14.40 29.73
N SER A 281 4.06 -15.11 29.98
CA SER A 281 4.47 -16.25 29.16
C SER A 281 3.58 -17.48 29.37
N SER A 282 3.10 -18.07 28.28
CA SER A 282 2.32 -19.32 28.24
C SER A 282 3.14 -20.60 28.54
N SER A 283 4.47 -20.48 28.72
CA SER A 283 5.39 -21.62 28.80
C SER A 283 5.30 -22.42 30.12
N ARG A 284 4.67 -23.60 30.07
CA ARG A 284 4.66 -24.54 31.21
C ARG A 284 6.05 -25.13 31.47
N GLY A 285 6.54 -25.01 32.71
CA GLY A 285 7.57 -25.90 33.26
C GLY A 285 9.03 -25.47 33.12
N ARG A 286 9.32 -24.22 32.75
CA ARG A 286 10.66 -23.60 32.93
C ARG A 286 10.52 -22.28 33.68
N SER A 287 11.61 -21.82 34.31
CA SER A 287 11.62 -20.61 35.14
C SER A 287 10.95 -19.46 34.42
N GLN A 288 9.91 -18.90 35.05
CA GLN A 288 9.06 -17.85 34.49
C GLN A 288 9.94 -16.69 34.04
N ARG A 289 9.96 -16.43 32.73
CA ARG A 289 10.75 -15.32 32.15
C ARG A 289 10.01 -14.03 32.42
N SER A 290 10.43 -13.33 33.47
CA SER A 290 9.95 -12.00 33.84
C SER A 290 10.54 -10.94 32.90
N GLY A 291 9.69 -10.20 32.20
CA GLY A 291 10.10 -9.07 31.38
C GLY A 291 9.11 -8.69 30.27
N THR A 292 9.40 -7.60 29.57
CA THR A 292 8.67 -7.21 28.35
C THR A 292 8.97 -8.19 27.21
N PHE A 293 8.00 -8.46 26.35
CA PHE A 293 8.17 -9.30 25.15
C PHE A 293 9.08 -8.59 24.14
N VAL A 294 8.76 -7.32 23.85
CA VAL A 294 9.60 -6.40 23.09
C VAL A 294 10.39 -5.54 24.06
N THR A 295 11.72 -5.59 23.99
CA THR A 295 12.60 -4.76 24.82
C THR A 295 12.84 -3.39 24.19
N GLU A 296 13.16 -2.38 25.01
CA GLU A 296 13.53 -1.05 24.52
C GLU A 296 14.62 -1.10 23.43
N ALA A 297 15.62 -1.97 23.59
CA ALA A 297 16.74 -2.08 22.65
C ALA A 297 16.30 -2.54 21.24
N THR A 298 15.29 -3.42 21.15
CA THR A 298 14.72 -3.83 19.85
C THR A 298 13.69 -2.79 19.37
N ALA A 299 12.94 -2.13 20.26
CA ALA A 299 11.93 -1.13 19.88
C ALA A 299 12.50 0.21 19.37
N ARG A 300 13.56 0.74 19.98
CA ARG A 300 14.10 2.11 19.78
C ARG A 300 14.84 2.32 18.43
N PHE A 301 14.85 1.34 17.53
CA PHE A 301 15.52 1.45 16.23
C PHE A 301 14.82 2.45 15.29
N ASP A 302 15.61 3.32 14.64
CA ASP A 302 15.19 4.26 13.58
C ASP A 302 13.98 5.16 13.90
N CYS A 303 13.87 5.65 15.15
CA CYS A 303 12.82 6.58 15.57
C CYS A 303 13.33 7.95 16.06
N GLU A 304 12.69 9.04 15.64
CA GLU A 304 12.96 10.38 16.16
C GLU A 304 12.34 10.63 17.54
N GLN A 305 11.28 9.90 17.91
CA GLN A 305 10.68 9.95 19.24
C GLN A 305 10.44 8.55 19.79
N PHE A 306 10.88 8.32 21.03
CA PHE A 306 10.66 7.08 21.77
C PHE A 306 9.95 7.35 23.10
N ARG A 307 9.00 6.50 23.47
CA ARG A 307 8.29 6.51 24.75
C ARG A 307 8.04 5.08 25.23
N PHE A 308 7.89 4.93 26.54
CA PHE A 308 7.18 3.78 27.11
C PHE A 308 5.68 4.11 27.18
N GLY A 309 4.84 3.15 26.80
CA GLY A 309 3.39 3.16 27.01
C GLY A 309 3.02 2.24 28.17
N VAL A 310 1.93 2.53 28.86
CA VAL A 310 1.40 1.69 29.95
C VAL A 310 0.80 0.42 29.33
N GLY A 311 1.09 -0.75 29.93
CA GLY A 311 0.64 -2.05 29.42
C GLY A 311 1.77 -2.98 29.01
N ASP A 312 1.40 -4.24 28.81
CA ASP A 312 2.23 -5.29 28.21
C ASP A 312 2.17 -5.18 26.67
N HIS A 313 2.69 -6.16 25.93
CA HIS A 313 2.66 -6.15 24.46
C HIS A 313 1.25 -6.00 23.89
N PHE A 314 0.25 -6.68 24.46
CA PHE A 314 -1.13 -6.59 23.97
C PHE A 314 -1.86 -5.32 24.45
N GLY A 315 -1.50 -4.80 25.62
CA GLY A 315 -2.11 -3.62 26.24
C GLY A 315 -1.53 -2.27 25.77
N VAL A 316 -0.26 -2.20 25.37
CA VAL A 316 0.43 -0.92 25.04
C VAL A 316 -0.24 -0.14 23.90
N CYS A 317 -0.95 -0.82 23.02
CA CYS A 317 -1.71 -0.25 21.91
C CYS A 317 -3.20 -0.01 22.21
N LYS A 318 -3.65 -0.23 23.47
CA LYS A 318 -5.03 -0.09 23.95
C LYS A 318 -5.13 1.05 24.99
N HIS A 319 -5.23 2.30 24.53
CA HIS A 319 -5.35 3.45 25.43
C HIS A 319 -6.71 3.47 26.12
N GLN A 320 -6.70 3.43 27.46
CA GLN A 320 -7.87 3.44 28.33
C GLN A 320 -8.47 4.85 28.43
N SER A 321 -7.66 5.90 28.27
CA SER A 321 -8.15 7.28 28.36
C SER A 321 -7.38 8.28 27.47
N THR A 322 -7.95 9.46 27.27
CA THR A 322 -7.24 10.62 26.70
C THR A 322 -6.22 11.24 27.66
N GLY A 323 -6.18 10.79 28.92
CA GLY A 323 -5.13 11.07 29.90
C GLY A 323 -3.85 10.26 29.67
N ASP A 324 -3.90 9.19 28.87
CA ASP A 324 -2.80 8.23 28.75
C ASP A 324 -1.60 8.86 28.02
N VAL A 325 -0.40 8.73 28.58
CA VAL A 325 0.83 9.35 28.04
C VAL A 325 1.12 8.88 26.61
N GLY A 326 0.82 7.61 26.31
CA GLY A 326 0.93 7.04 24.96
C GLY A 326 -0.02 7.72 23.96
N TYR A 327 -1.32 7.77 24.29
CA TYR A 327 -2.32 8.50 23.51
C TYR A 327 -1.93 9.95 23.28
N GLN A 328 -1.53 10.67 24.34
CA GLN A 328 -1.16 12.09 24.24
C GLN A 328 0.07 12.32 23.37
N CYS A 329 1.03 11.39 23.34
CA CYS A 329 2.16 11.48 22.41
C CYS A 329 1.70 11.33 20.95
N VAL A 330 0.78 10.41 20.65
CA VAL A 330 0.19 10.25 19.31
C VAL A 330 -0.63 11.49 18.92
N GLU A 331 -1.50 11.97 19.81
CA GLU A 331 -2.34 13.16 19.56
C GLU A 331 -1.49 14.40 19.22
N ASN A 332 -0.51 14.72 20.06
CA ASN A 332 0.35 15.89 19.85
C ASN A 332 1.18 15.76 18.56
N TRP A 333 1.63 14.55 18.22
CA TRP A 333 2.38 14.30 17.00
C TRP A 333 1.51 14.40 15.73
N LEU A 334 0.28 13.86 15.75
CA LEU A 334 -0.71 14.04 14.66
C LEU A 334 -1.09 15.50 14.44
N ASP A 335 -1.33 16.25 15.52
CA ASP A 335 -1.61 17.69 15.46
C ASP A 335 -0.41 18.48 14.91
N SER A 336 0.83 18.08 15.23
CA SER A 336 2.04 18.68 14.64
C SER A 336 2.10 18.49 13.11
N ILE A 337 1.68 17.32 12.60
CA ILE A 337 1.59 17.03 11.17
C ILE A 337 0.53 17.93 10.52
N LEU A 338 -0.68 18.01 11.09
CA LEU A 338 -1.75 18.89 10.58
C LEU A 338 -1.32 20.37 10.56
N LYS A 339 -0.67 20.84 11.62
CA LYS A 339 -0.12 22.21 11.71
C LYS A 339 0.98 22.47 10.69
N SER A 340 1.78 21.46 10.33
CA SER A 340 2.80 21.58 9.28
C SER A 340 2.18 21.82 7.89
N GLN A 341 1.08 21.14 7.56
CA GLN A 341 0.45 21.23 6.23
C GLN A 341 -0.29 22.55 5.99
N ARG A 342 -0.70 23.24 7.06
CA ARG A 342 -1.40 24.54 6.96
C ARG A 342 -0.48 25.72 6.63
N LYS A 343 0.85 25.53 6.67
CA LYS A 343 1.80 26.54 6.18
C LYS A 343 1.96 26.36 4.66
N PRO A 344 1.77 27.41 3.84
CA PRO A 344 1.99 27.30 2.40
C PRO A 344 3.47 26.99 2.13
N THR A 345 3.76 25.78 1.65
CA THR A 345 5.12 25.40 1.25
C THR A 345 5.47 26.07 -0.07
N PRO A 346 6.56 26.87 -0.17
CA PRO A 346 6.97 27.52 -1.42
C PRO A 346 7.37 26.53 -2.53
N TYR A 347 7.51 25.25 -2.18
CA TYR A 347 7.99 24.19 -3.03
C TYR A 347 6.85 23.23 -3.36
N SER A 348 6.12 23.54 -4.43
CA SER A 348 5.54 22.48 -5.27
C SER A 348 6.67 21.54 -5.70
N MET A 349 6.40 20.24 -5.74
CA MET A 349 7.43 19.24 -6.06
C MET A 349 8.10 19.57 -7.41
N PRO A 350 9.44 19.68 -7.47
CA PRO A 350 10.15 19.66 -8.75
C PRO A 350 9.73 18.41 -9.51
N LYS A 351 9.36 18.56 -10.79
CA LYS A 351 9.02 17.42 -11.66
C LYS A 351 10.17 16.41 -11.58
N PHE A 352 9.83 15.14 -11.34
CA PHE A 352 10.83 14.08 -11.27
C PHE A 352 11.46 13.89 -12.66
N LEU A 353 12.67 14.40 -12.85
CA LEU A 353 13.48 14.15 -14.04
C LEU A 353 14.14 12.77 -13.88
N PRO A 354 13.84 11.78 -14.74
CA PRO A 354 14.35 10.42 -14.58
C PRO A 354 15.78 10.28 -15.12
N ARG A 355 16.76 10.65 -14.29
CA ARG A 355 18.19 10.26 -14.28
C ARG A 355 18.74 10.59 -12.87
N GLU A 356 19.72 9.88 -12.32
CA GLU A 356 20.70 8.97 -12.93
C GLU A 356 20.63 7.53 -12.37
N PRO A 357 21.18 6.53 -13.08
CA PRO A 357 21.51 5.23 -12.49
C PRO A 357 22.72 5.35 -11.54
N PHE A 358 23.00 4.29 -10.77
CA PHE A 358 24.30 4.16 -10.07
C PHE A 358 25.44 4.21 -11.10
N MET A 359 26.35 5.18 -10.96
CA MET A 359 27.54 5.28 -11.79
C MET A 359 28.69 4.52 -11.13
N ASP A 360 29.26 3.58 -11.89
CA ASP A 360 30.64 3.12 -11.70
C ASP A 360 31.58 4.33 -11.87
N PRO A 361 32.59 4.54 -11.01
CA PRO A 361 33.49 5.70 -11.08
C PRO A 361 34.52 5.62 -12.24
N SER A 362 34.15 5.04 -13.39
CA SER A 362 35.03 4.90 -14.56
C SER A 362 34.31 5.01 -15.93
N THR A 363 33.84 6.21 -16.31
CA THR A 363 33.83 6.67 -17.72
C THR A 363 33.60 8.18 -17.81
N ASP A 364 34.10 8.83 -18.87
CA ASP A 364 34.21 10.28 -18.96
C ASP A 364 33.54 10.85 -20.23
N LYS A 365 32.90 12.03 -20.09
CA LYS A 365 32.38 12.97 -21.13
C LYS A 365 30.95 12.84 -21.71
N LEU A 366 30.49 14.03 -22.14
CA LEU A 366 29.16 14.47 -22.59
C LEU A 366 29.07 14.56 -24.14
N PRO A 367 27.98 15.02 -24.84
CA PRO A 367 26.93 15.95 -24.41
C PRO A 367 25.44 15.72 -24.78
N SER A 368 24.60 16.24 -23.89
CA SER A 368 23.26 16.86 -24.08
C SER A 368 22.70 17.07 -25.50
N TYR A 369 21.45 16.61 -25.70
CA TYR A 369 20.34 17.42 -26.25
C TYR A 369 19.07 17.23 -25.40
N ASN A 370 18.14 18.20 -25.41
CA ASN A 370 17.15 18.38 -24.34
C ASN A 370 15.70 18.55 -24.86
N SER A 371 14.74 18.38 -23.94
CA SER A 371 13.27 18.52 -24.10
C SER A 371 12.51 17.42 -24.86
N GLY A 372 11.58 16.75 -24.17
CA GLY A 372 10.70 15.71 -24.73
C GLY A 372 9.40 16.22 -25.37
N GLU A 373 9.14 17.53 -25.31
CA GLU A 373 7.94 18.14 -25.90
C GLU A 373 7.92 18.00 -27.43
N SER A 374 9.11 18.02 -28.07
CA SER A 374 9.27 17.77 -29.50
C SER A 374 8.81 16.36 -29.93
N VAL A 375 9.06 15.34 -29.10
CA VAL A 375 8.70 13.93 -29.41
C VAL A 375 7.20 13.71 -29.27
N LEU A 376 6.58 14.27 -28.22
CA LEU A 376 5.13 14.18 -28.02
C LEU A 376 4.37 14.94 -29.12
N LYS A 377 4.92 16.05 -29.62
CA LYS A 377 4.34 16.78 -30.75
C LYS A 377 4.45 16.00 -32.06
N PHE A 378 5.59 15.37 -32.34
CA PHE A 378 5.76 14.50 -33.51
C PHE A 378 4.76 13.33 -33.53
N LEU A 379 4.56 12.67 -32.38
CA LEU A 379 3.56 11.59 -32.24
C LEU A 379 2.12 12.10 -32.36
N SER A 380 1.84 13.31 -31.88
CA SER A 380 0.53 13.97 -32.03
C SER A 380 0.17 14.27 -33.49
N ASP A 381 1.13 14.71 -34.30
CA ASP A 381 0.86 15.08 -35.69
C ASP A 381 0.54 13.83 -36.55
N ILE A 382 1.17 12.68 -36.25
CA ILE A 382 0.96 11.39 -36.95
C ILE A 382 -0.47 10.84 -36.77
N ASP A 383 -1.07 10.98 -35.58
CA ASP A 383 -2.43 10.47 -35.29
C ASP A 383 -3.55 11.23 -36.03
N THR A 384 -3.23 12.37 -36.65
CA THR A 384 -4.20 13.21 -37.39
C THR A 384 -4.41 12.79 -38.85
N GLY A 385 -3.70 11.77 -39.34
CA GLY A 385 -3.86 11.26 -40.71
C GLY A 385 -3.34 12.18 -41.82
N GLN A 386 -2.41 13.09 -41.50
CA GLN A 386 -1.59 13.75 -42.51
C GLN A 386 -0.53 12.79 -43.09
N ASP A 387 -0.05 13.10 -44.28
CA ASP A 387 0.87 12.24 -45.02
C ASP A 387 2.21 12.07 -44.27
N TYR A 388 2.63 10.83 -44.05
CA TYR A 388 3.68 10.47 -43.11
C TYR A 388 5.05 10.99 -43.58
N GLU A 389 5.35 10.87 -44.87
CA GLU A 389 6.59 11.40 -45.48
C GLU A 389 6.68 12.92 -45.30
N ALA A 390 5.57 13.64 -45.48
CA ALA A 390 5.52 15.09 -45.34
C ALA A 390 5.71 15.55 -43.88
N ALA A 391 5.27 14.76 -42.90
CA ALA A 391 5.50 15.05 -41.48
C ALA A 391 6.98 14.86 -41.09
N VAL A 392 7.63 13.79 -41.58
CA VAL A 392 9.05 13.50 -41.31
C VAL A 392 9.96 14.55 -41.94
N LEU A 393 9.81 14.83 -43.24
CA LEU A 393 10.63 15.83 -43.97
C LEU A 393 10.51 17.24 -43.39
N LYS A 394 9.35 17.60 -42.82
CA LYS A 394 9.08 18.90 -42.19
C LYS A 394 9.79 19.08 -40.85
N PHE A 395 10.08 18.00 -40.12
CA PHE A 395 10.80 18.04 -38.84
C PHE A 395 12.32 17.78 -39.00
N PHE A 396 12.73 17.07 -40.06
CA PHE A 396 14.11 16.65 -40.27
C PHE A 396 14.60 16.88 -41.72
N PRO A 397 14.72 18.14 -42.17
CA PRO A 397 15.04 18.47 -43.57
C PRO A 397 16.46 18.06 -44.02
N ASP A 398 17.38 17.77 -43.09
CA ASP A 398 18.80 17.50 -43.34
C ASP A 398 19.23 16.03 -43.08
N ILE A 399 18.30 15.06 -43.18
CA ILE A 399 18.61 13.63 -43.01
C ILE A 399 18.85 12.96 -44.38
N ASP A 400 20.11 12.67 -44.68
CA ASP A 400 20.50 11.79 -45.80
C ASP A 400 19.99 10.35 -45.60
N SER A 401 19.50 9.75 -46.69
CA SER A 401 18.79 8.45 -46.71
C SER A 401 19.53 7.22 -46.14
N PRO A 402 20.88 7.13 -46.05
CA PRO A 402 21.54 6.03 -45.34
C PRO A 402 21.21 5.97 -43.84
N LYS A 403 20.79 7.08 -43.23
CA LYS A 403 20.31 7.11 -41.84
C LYS A 403 18.86 6.65 -41.71
N GLU A 404 18.04 6.92 -42.72
CA GLU A 404 16.62 6.58 -42.76
C GLU A 404 16.41 5.06 -42.69
N GLN A 405 17.10 4.32 -43.55
CA GLN A 405 17.10 2.84 -43.53
C GLN A 405 17.59 2.26 -42.20
N ALA A 406 18.60 2.89 -41.56
CA ALA A 406 19.11 2.45 -40.27
C ALA A 406 18.11 2.72 -39.13
N TYR A 407 17.33 3.80 -39.21
CA TYR A 407 16.31 4.17 -38.22
C TYR A 407 15.02 3.34 -38.39
N GLU A 408 14.59 3.11 -39.63
CA GLU A 408 13.48 2.22 -39.94
C GLU A 408 13.78 0.77 -39.53
N ALA A 409 14.99 0.26 -39.81
CA ALA A 409 15.43 -1.05 -39.33
C ALA A 409 15.50 -1.13 -37.80
N ALA A 410 15.87 -0.04 -37.11
CA ALA A 410 15.86 0.01 -35.65
C ALA A 410 14.44 -0.02 -35.07
N LEU A 411 13.49 0.70 -35.68
CA LEU A 411 12.07 0.68 -35.30
C LEU A 411 11.42 -0.68 -35.57
N LEU A 412 11.59 -1.24 -36.78
CA LEU A 412 11.10 -2.57 -37.13
C LEU A 412 11.62 -3.64 -36.20
N LYS A 413 12.90 -3.57 -35.80
CA LYS A 413 13.49 -4.46 -34.80
C LYS A 413 12.88 -4.27 -33.40
N LEU A 414 12.66 -3.02 -32.98
CA LEU A 414 12.02 -2.72 -31.70
C LEU A 414 10.62 -3.34 -31.61
N PHE A 415 9.85 -3.31 -32.71
CA PHE A 415 8.54 -3.95 -32.79
C PHE A 415 8.62 -5.48 -32.89
N SER A 416 9.58 -6.05 -33.66
CA SER A 416 9.75 -7.52 -33.72
C SER A 416 10.15 -8.11 -32.37
N ASP A 417 11.01 -7.42 -31.62
CA ASP A 417 11.46 -7.85 -30.30
C ASP A 417 10.31 -7.76 -29.27
N PHE A 418 9.40 -6.80 -29.43
CA PHE A 418 8.20 -6.61 -28.58
C PHE A 418 7.15 -7.72 -28.79
N ASP A 419 6.83 -8.09 -30.04
CA ASP A 419 5.96 -9.24 -30.32
C ASP A 419 6.62 -10.57 -29.91
N SER A 420 7.94 -10.71 -30.12
CA SER A 420 8.69 -11.91 -29.72
C SER A 420 8.66 -12.16 -28.21
N GLN A 421 8.73 -11.10 -27.39
CA GLN A 421 8.57 -11.23 -25.93
C GLN A 421 7.18 -11.75 -25.56
N LYS A 422 6.11 -11.20 -26.16
CA LYS A 422 4.75 -11.69 -25.92
C LYS A 422 4.54 -13.11 -26.39
N GLU A 423 5.10 -13.52 -27.54
CA GLU A 423 4.96 -14.89 -28.02
C GLU A 423 5.67 -15.90 -27.10
N GLN A 424 6.81 -15.54 -26.51
CA GLN A 424 7.50 -16.36 -25.50
C GLN A 424 6.73 -16.46 -24.18
N GLU A 425 6.09 -15.37 -23.71
CA GLU A 425 5.20 -15.45 -22.55
C GLU A 425 3.96 -16.30 -22.84
N TYR A 426 3.32 -16.14 -24.02
CA TYR A 426 2.13 -16.91 -24.37
C TYR A 426 2.41 -18.42 -24.44
N LYS A 427 3.56 -18.81 -25.03
CA LYS A 427 4.04 -20.21 -25.07
C LYS A 427 4.44 -20.78 -23.70
N LYS A 428 4.53 -19.94 -22.66
CA LYS A 428 4.80 -20.35 -21.27
C LYS A 428 3.52 -20.71 -20.49
N TYR A 429 2.36 -20.21 -20.93
CA TYR A 429 1.06 -20.49 -20.31
C TYR A 429 0.25 -21.61 -20.99
N PHE A 430 0.68 -22.11 -22.15
CA PHE A 430 0.05 -23.24 -22.84
C PHE A 430 1.07 -24.34 -23.22
N ARG A 431 1.25 -25.28 -22.30
CA ARG A 431 1.84 -26.62 -22.51
C ARG A 431 1.17 -27.63 -21.58
#